data_AF-A0A8J6M798-F1
#
_entry.id   AF-A0A8J6M798-F1
#
_cell.length_a   1.000
_cell.length_b   1.000
_cell.length_c   1.000
_cell.angle_alpha   90.00
_cell.angle_beta   90.00
_cell.angle_gamma   90.00
#
_symmetry.space_group_name_H-M   'P 1'
#
loop_
_entity.id
_entity.type
_entity.pdbx_description
1 polymer ?
#
loop_
_entity_poly.entity_id
_entity_poly.type
_entity_poly.pdbx_seq_one_letter_code
_entity_poly.pdbx_strand_id
1 'polypeptide(L)' 'MTLMELSVEYRAHARSLDLRICQLECWLERTEDPDARNQLQERIKLLATMLREARELAVLTERYYDRGYRRNAKYTI' A
#
# COMPACT_ATOMS: atom_id res chain seq x y z
N MET A 1 -18.75 -1.52 11.45
CA MET A 1 -17.69 -1.51 10.42
C MET A 1 -18.05 -2.48 9.32
N THR A 2 -18.43 -1.96 8.15
CA THR A 2 -18.78 -2.75 6.95
C THR A 2 -17.56 -2.93 6.04
N LEU A 3 -17.62 -3.85 5.08
CA LEU A 3 -16.55 -4.00 4.07
C LEU A 3 -16.42 -2.75 3.20
N MET A 4 -17.52 -2.05 2.93
CA MET A 4 -17.47 -0.78 2.21
C MET A 4 -16.76 0.31 3.04
N GLU A 5 -17.00 0.38 4.34
CA GLU A 5 -16.27 1.29 5.25
C GLU A 5 -14.78 0.93 5.31
N LEU A 6 -14.43 -0.37 5.39
CA LEU A 6 -13.04 -0.83 5.33
C LEU A 6 -12.34 -0.41 4.03
N SER A 7 -13.05 -0.36 2.90
CA SER A 7 -12.47 0.09 1.64
C SER A 7 -12.01 1.55 1.69
N VAL A 8 -12.72 2.40 2.45
CA VAL A 8 -12.36 3.81 2.64
C VAL A 8 -11.11 3.91 3.52
N GLU A 9 -11.04 3.13 4.60
CA GLU A 9 -9.88 3.06 5.48
C GLU A 9 -8.63 2.56 4.73
N TYR A 10 -8.73 1.49 3.95
CA TYR A 10 -7.61 0.99 3.14
C TYR A 10 -7.14 2.01 2.09
N ARG A 11 -8.05 2.82 1.52
CA ARG A 11 -7.67 3.94 0.64
C ARG A 11 -6.94 5.04 1.40
N ALA A 12 -7.39 5.38 2.61
CA ALA A 12 -6.70 6.35 3.44
C ALA A 12 -5.30 5.87 3.83
N HIS A 13 -5.17 4.59 4.20
CA HIS A 13 -3.87 3.96 4.48
C HIS A 13 -2.96 3.94 3.26
N ALA A 14 -3.49 3.59 2.08
CA ALA A 14 -2.72 3.65 0.83
C ALA A 14 -2.19 5.06 0.56
N ARG A 15 -2.99 6.12 0.77
CA ARG A 15 -2.52 7.51 0.64
C ARG A 15 -1.42 7.86 1.64
N SER A 16 -1.55 7.41 2.89
CA SER A 16 -0.53 7.62 3.92
C SER A 16 0.80 6.93 3.58
N LEU A 17 0.73 5.69 3.09
CA LEU A 17 1.91 4.94 2.64
C LEU A 17 2.59 5.60 1.44
N ASP A 18 1.81 6.02 0.45
CA ASP A 18 2.30 6.72 -0.75
C ASP A 18 3.05 8.02 -0.37
N LEU A 19 2.45 8.84 0.49
CA LEU A 19 3.11 10.05 1.01
C LEU A 19 4.40 9.71 1.75
N ARG A 20 4.40 8.67 2.59
CA ARG A 20 5.60 8.29 3.35
C ARG A 20 6.71 7.76 2.45
N ILE A 21 6.38 7.03 1.39
CA ILE A 21 7.34 6.57 0.39
C ILE A 21 7.99 7.78 -0.28
N CYS A 22 7.21 8.74 -0.79
CA CYS A 22 7.76 9.95 -1.41
C CYS A 22 8.68 10.72 -0.45
N GLN A 23 8.31 10.83 0.83
CA GLN A 23 9.19 11.43 1.84
C GLN A 23 10.52 10.68 1.96
N LEU A 24 10.50 9.34 2.05
CA LEU A 24 11.71 8.54 2.18
C LEU A 24 12.59 8.61 0.92
N GLU A 25 11.99 8.68 -0.26
CA GLU A 25 12.70 8.88 -1.53
C GLU A 25 13.42 10.23 -1.54
N CYS A 26 12.75 11.32 -1.15
CA CYS A 26 13.40 12.63 -1.01
C CYS A 26 14.54 12.64 0.03
N TRP A 27 14.44 11.82 1.08
CA TRP A 27 15.52 11.68 2.07
C TRP A 27 16.68 10.85 1.53
N LEU A 28 16.39 9.79 0.79
CA LEU A 28 17.37 8.93 0.12
C LEU A 28 18.23 9.74 -0.87
N GLU A 29 17.64 10.66 -1.61
CA GLU A 29 18.36 11.56 -2.53
C GLU A 29 19.43 12.41 -1.82
N ARG A 30 19.18 12.78 -0.55
CA ARG A 30 20.07 13.64 0.25
C ARG A 30 21.03 12.87 1.16
N THR A 31 20.90 11.55 1.24
CA THR A 31 21.71 10.72 2.14
C THR A 31 22.96 10.24 1.40
N GLU A 32 24.14 10.58 1.92
CA GLU A 32 25.43 10.16 1.34
C GLU A 32 25.95 8.85 1.95
N ASP A 33 25.59 8.59 3.21
CA ASP A 33 26.02 7.38 3.93
C ASP A 33 25.45 6.10 3.29
N PRO A 34 26.29 5.18 2.79
CA PRO A 34 25.84 4.00 2.06
C PRO A 34 24.97 3.06 2.91
N ASP A 35 25.25 2.93 4.21
CA ASP A 35 24.48 2.06 5.10
C ASP A 35 23.08 2.64 5.36
N ALA A 36 22.98 3.94 5.64
CA ALA A 36 21.69 4.62 5.75
C ALA A 36 20.89 4.57 4.43
N ARG A 37 21.54 4.70 3.27
CA ARG A 37 20.90 4.55 1.96
C ARG A 37 20.30 3.16 1.78
N ASN A 38 21.05 2.10 2.11
CA ASN A 38 20.58 0.72 2.03
C ASN A 38 19.35 0.51 2.93
N GLN A 39 19.38 1.01 4.17
CA GLN A 39 18.25 0.92 5.09
C GLN A 39 17.01 1.65 4.57
N LEU A 40 17.18 2.86 4.02
CA LEU A 40 16.08 3.62 3.42
C LEU A 40 15.48 2.88 2.22
N GLN A 41 16.31 2.31 1.35
CA GLN A 41 15.85 1.55 0.19
C GLN A 41 15.05 0.30 0.60
N GLU A 42 15.53 -0.47 1.57
CA GLU A 42 14.79 -1.63 2.09
C GLU A 42 13.46 -1.20 2.73
N ARG A 43 13.46 -0.08 3.47
CA ARG A 43 12.22 0.47 4.04
C ARG A 43 11.22 0.87 2.96
N ILE A 44 11.67 1.54 1.89
CA ILE A 44 10.84 1.93 0.75
C ILE A 44 10.24 0.68 0.07
N LYS A 45 11.05 -0.35 -0.20
CA LYS A 45 10.57 -1.61 -0.81
C LYS A 45 9.46 -2.28 0.02
N LEU A 46 9.63 -2.33 1.34
CA LEU A 46 8.62 -2.89 2.25
C LEU A 46 7.32 -2.08 2.19
N LEU A 47 7.42 -0.75 2.29
CA LEU A 47 6.24 0.13 2.24
C LEU A 47 5.54 0.08 0.88
N ALA A 48 6.28 -0.04 -0.22
CA ALA A 48 5.72 -0.20 -1.56
C ALA A 48 4.91 -1.51 -1.70
N THR A 49 5.38 -2.59 -1.06
CA THR A 49 4.62 -3.85 -0.98
C THR A 49 3.32 -3.65 -0.19
N MET A 50 3.40 -3.01 0.99
CA MET A 50 2.21 -2.71 1.81
C MET A 50 1.22 -1.79 1.07
N LEU A 51 1.71 -0.81 0.31
CA LEU A 51 0.88 0.09 -0.49
C LEU A 51 0.09 -0.68 -1.55
N ARG A 52 0.75 -1.60 -2.25
CA ARG A 52 0.10 -2.48 -3.22
C ARG A 52 -1.00 -3.31 -2.56
N GLU A 53 -0.69 -3.93 -1.42
CA GLU A 53 -1.66 -4.74 -0.68
C GLU A 53 -2.85 -3.92 -0.17
N ALA A 54 -2.61 -2.72 0.36
CA ALA A 54 -3.68 -1.82 0.80
C ALA A 54 -4.60 -1.42 -0.36
N ARG A 55 -4.04 -1.14 -1.55
CA ARG A 55 -4.83 -0.86 -2.77
C ARG A 55 -5.64 -2.08 -3.21
N GLU A 56 -5.05 -3.27 -3.21
CA GLU A 56 -5.74 -4.53 -3.55
C GLU A 56 -6.91 -4.80 -2.58
N LEU A 57 -6.69 -4.65 -1.27
CA LEU A 57 -7.72 -4.83 -0.24
C LEU A 57 -8.83 -3.77 -0.33
N ALA A 58 -8.51 -2.52 -0.63
CA ALA A 58 -9.50 -1.48 -0.85
C ALA A 58 -10.49 -1.86 -1.97
N VAL A 59 -9.98 -2.32 -3.11
CA VAL A 59 -10.83 -2.74 -4.25
C VAL A 59 -11.65 -3.98 -3.89
N LEU A 60 -11.03 -4.96 -3.22
CA LEU A 60 -11.71 -6.21 -2.86
C LEU A 60 -12.86 -5.98 -1.87
N THR A 61 -12.64 -5.14 -0.86
CA THR A 61 -13.64 -4.84 0.16
C THR A 61 -14.77 -3.97 -0.38
N GLU A 62 -14.46 -3.01 -1.27
CA GLU A 62 -15.47 -2.21 -1.98
C GLU A 62 -16.37 -3.07 -2.88
N ARG A 63 -15.78 -4.00 -3.63
CA ARG A 63 -16.49 -4.82 -4.63
C ARG A 63 -16.94 -6.18 -4.11
N TYR A 64 -16.88 -6.38 -2.79
CA TYR A 64 -17.12 -7.71 -2.21
C TYR A 64 -18.48 -8.30 -2.59
N TYR A 65 -19.52 -7.47 -2.60
CA TYR A 65 -20.90 -7.86 -2.93
C TYR A 65 -21.28 -7.67 -4.40
N ASP A 66 -20.37 -7.16 -5.23
CA ASP A 66 -20.60 -7.04 -6.67
C ASP A 66 -20.57 -8.42 -7.33
N ARG A 67 -21.73 -8.90 -7.76
CA ARG A 67 -21.91 -10.23 -8.38
C ARG A 67 -21.18 -10.37 -9.72
N GLY A 68 -20.83 -9.26 -10.37
CA GLY A 68 -20.08 -9.23 -11.64
C GLY A 68 -18.56 -9.13 -11.46
N TYR A 69 -18.07 -8.89 -10.24
CA TYR A 69 -16.65 -8.70 -10.00
C TYR A 69 -15.90 -10.04 -10.03
N ARG A 70 -15.05 -10.22 -11.04
CA ARG A 70 -14.08 -11.33 -11.09
C ARG A 70 -13.01 -11.08 -10.03
N ARG A 71 -13.16 -11.77 -8.89
CA ARG A 71 -12.28 -11.63 -7.74
C ARG A 71 -10.85 -12.01 -8.09
N ASN A 72 -9.90 -11.30 -7.49
CA ASN A 72 -8.49 -11.64 -7.60
C ASN A 72 -8.26 -13.02 -6.97
N ALA A 73 -7.65 -13.94 -7.74
CA ALA A 73 -7.40 -15.31 -7.30
C ALA A 73 -6.55 -15.37 -6.02
N LYS A 74 -5.70 -14.36 -5.77
CA LYS A 74 -4.90 -14.22 -4.56
C LYS A 74 -5.71 -14.25 -3.26
N TYR A 75 -6.98 -13.86 -3.29
CA TYR A 75 -7.83 -13.67 -2.12
C TYR A 75 -9.10 -14.54 -2.14
N THR A 76 -9.14 -15.55 -3.00
CA THR A 76 -10.24 -16.53 -3.06
C THR A 76 -9.71 -17.83 -2.45
N ILE A 77 -10.41 -18.35 -1.43
CA ILE A 77 -10.08 -19.62 -0.73
C ILE A 77 -10.97 -20.72 -1.29
#